data_AF-A0A3C2AIY3-F1
#
_entry.id   AF-A0A3C2AIY3-F1
#
_cell.length_a   1.000
_cell.length_b   1.000
_cell.length_c   1.000
_cell.angle_alpha   90.00
_cell.angle_beta   90.00
_cell.angle_gamma   90.00
#
_symmetry.space_group_name_H-M   'P 1'
#
loop_
_entity.id
_entity.type
_entity.pdbx_description
1 polymer ?
#
loop_
_entity_poly.entity_id
_entity_poly.type
_entity_poly.pdbx_seq_one_letter_code
_entity_poly.pdbx_strand_id
1 'polypeptide(L)'
;MQKEAIIPVRPVRRYLAEEFRVDSWGTLEPLFDELLNRSISTVSELEEWMKDLSEVEAVLSEETAWRYIRMNIDTTNEEYAKAFDFMVTEIDPKAAPYSDKFNKKLLESPFCEELDTEKYAIFLRSLKMQIKLYREESIPLFTTLQQMQQKYGMITGAMSIEHEGQKLTLQMANSFLKDTNRELRKTIYEKVNEARLEKSGELNQLFTELIGLRDKVAKQADHANYRDFKMDALGRFDYTAEDCFTFHSAIEAECVPLNNIVDLARKEALGLETLKPFDADVDPSGAAGLKPFKDEQELVNRSIEAFSKIRPYYGECLETMNAMGHLDLGSRLGKAPGGFNYPLYEIGVPFIFMNSVGSLRDLITMVHEGGHAVHSFLSKDLEITGFKNLPSEVAELASMSMELISIDQWDVFFDNETDLKRAKKEHLEKIMATLPWIATIDAFQHWIYENPTHTEEERADNWQRISSRFGGKV
;
A
#
# COMPACT_ATOMS: atom_id res chain seq x y z
N MET A 1 -10.12 24.55 25.68
CA MET A 1 -8.77 23.99 25.94
C MET A 1 -8.63 22.79 25.05
N GLN A 2 -7.76 22.85 24.02
CA GLN A 2 -7.32 21.63 23.34
C GLN A 2 -6.66 20.77 24.43
N LYS A 3 -7.16 19.54 24.60
CA LYS A 3 -6.50 18.54 25.43
C LYS A 3 -5.19 18.24 24.71
N GLU A 4 -4.05 18.37 25.38
CA GLU A 4 -2.77 17.97 24.76
C GLU A 4 -2.87 16.48 24.37
N ALA A 5 -2.48 16.16 23.14
CA ALA A 5 -2.49 14.79 22.66
C ALA A 5 -1.61 13.93 23.57
N ILE A 6 -2.13 12.79 24.03
CA ILE A 6 -1.35 11.85 24.83
C ILE A 6 -0.42 11.11 23.87
N ILE A 7 0.83 11.56 23.79
CA ILE A 7 1.86 10.91 22.97
C ILE A 7 2.21 9.56 23.65
N PRO A 8 1.97 8.41 23.00
CA PRO A 8 2.35 7.14 23.55
C PRO A 8 3.87 7.06 23.65
N VAL A 9 4.35 6.50 24.76
CA VAL A 9 5.75 6.14 24.90
C VAL A 9 5.94 4.77 24.28
N ARG A 10 7.06 4.58 23.57
CA ARG A 10 7.47 3.26 23.12
C ARG A 10 7.42 2.27 24.31
N PRO A 11 6.85 1.06 24.13
CA PRO A 11 6.94 0.01 25.14
C PRO A 11 8.40 -0.21 25.56
N VAL A 12 8.62 -0.39 26.86
CA VAL A 12 9.96 -0.68 27.41
C VAL A 12 10.46 -1.99 26.82
N ARG A 13 11.66 -1.98 26.22
CA ARG A 13 12.32 -3.17 25.71
C ARG A 13 12.70 -4.04 26.91
N ARG A 14 12.40 -5.33 26.81
CA ARG A 14 12.69 -6.33 27.84
C ARG A 14 13.91 -7.17 27.49
N TYR A 15 14.15 -7.37 26.21
CA TYR A 15 15.24 -8.20 25.70
C TYR A 15 16.38 -7.34 25.14
N LEU A 16 16.04 -6.35 24.33
CA LEU A 16 16.98 -5.42 23.73
C LEU A 16 17.36 -4.30 24.70
N ALA A 17 18.59 -3.80 24.57
CA ALA A 17 18.97 -2.55 25.23
C ALA A 17 18.11 -1.39 24.72
N GLU A 18 17.78 -0.45 25.61
CA GLU A 18 16.96 0.73 25.28
C GLU A 18 17.61 1.62 24.21
N GLU A 19 18.93 1.64 24.16
CA GLU A 19 19.76 2.35 23.19
C GLU A 19 20.13 1.54 21.94
N PHE A 20 19.65 0.30 21.80
CA PHE A 20 20.00 -0.57 20.66
C PHE A 20 19.67 0.07 19.31
N ARG A 21 20.60 -0.05 18.36
CA ARG A 21 20.52 0.48 16.98
C ARG A 21 20.92 -0.58 15.97
N VAL A 22 20.28 -0.54 14.80
CA VAL A 22 20.60 -1.40 13.65
C VAL A 22 21.56 -0.67 12.72
N ASP A 23 22.85 -0.70 13.07
CA ASP A 23 23.93 -0.03 12.34
C ASP A 23 24.79 -1.00 11.49
N SER A 24 24.75 -2.29 11.80
CA SER A 24 25.52 -3.34 11.14
C SER A 24 24.89 -4.70 11.39
N TRP A 25 25.24 -5.70 10.59
CA TRP A 25 24.90 -7.09 10.90
C TRP A 25 25.51 -7.56 12.23
N GLY A 26 26.70 -7.05 12.58
CA GLY A 26 27.44 -7.46 13.78
C GLY A 26 26.76 -7.11 15.11
N THR A 27 25.82 -6.16 15.12
CA THR A 27 25.00 -5.88 16.31
C THR A 27 23.79 -6.81 16.44
N LEU A 28 23.31 -7.38 15.33
CA LEU A 28 22.19 -8.33 15.29
C LEU A 28 22.63 -9.77 15.47
N GLU A 29 23.74 -10.17 14.85
CA GLU A 29 24.21 -11.55 14.81
C GLU A 29 24.31 -12.20 16.20
N PRO A 30 24.89 -11.57 17.23
CA PRO A 30 24.95 -12.17 18.57
C PRO A 30 23.57 -12.40 19.21
N LEU A 31 22.61 -11.51 18.95
CA LEU A 31 21.22 -11.63 19.45
C LEU A 31 20.51 -12.77 18.73
N PHE A 32 20.70 -12.85 17.42
CA PHE A 32 20.12 -13.89 16.58
C PHE A 32 20.68 -15.28 16.96
N ASP A 33 21.99 -15.37 17.19
CA ASP A 33 22.65 -16.57 17.66
C ASP A 33 22.18 -16.98 19.06
N GLU A 34 21.98 -16.02 19.97
CA GLU A 34 21.46 -16.31 21.30
C GLU A 34 20.03 -16.86 21.22
N LEU A 35 19.11 -16.17 20.53
CA LEU A 35 17.74 -16.63 20.35
C LEU A 35 17.67 -17.99 19.67
N LEU A 36 18.54 -18.27 18.71
CA LEU A 36 18.57 -19.55 18.01
C LEU A 36 19.02 -20.69 18.94
N ASN A 37 20.05 -20.45 19.75
CA ASN A 37 20.66 -21.46 20.61
C ASN A 37 20.02 -21.57 22.00
N ARG A 38 19.14 -20.63 22.38
CA ARG A 38 18.45 -20.63 23.69
C ARG A 38 17.70 -21.94 23.91
N SER A 39 17.95 -22.59 25.05
CA SER A 39 17.22 -23.79 25.48
C SER A 39 15.81 -23.41 25.93
N ILE A 40 14.82 -24.18 25.49
CA ILE A 40 13.41 -24.01 25.87
C ILE A 40 12.97 -25.32 26.52
N SER A 41 12.53 -25.26 27.77
CA SER A 41 12.20 -26.41 28.62
C SER A 41 10.75 -26.44 29.09
N THR A 42 9.97 -25.39 28.81
CA THR A 42 8.54 -25.31 29.12
C THR A 42 7.80 -24.49 28.05
N VAL A 43 6.46 -24.63 27.99
CA VAL A 43 5.61 -23.77 27.16
C VAL A 43 5.74 -22.29 27.53
N SER A 44 5.88 -21.96 28.83
CA SER A 44 6.07 -20.59 29.27
C SER A 44 7.41 -20.00 28.79
N GLU A 45 8.47 -20.80 28.72
CA GLU A 45 9.75 -20.39 28.14
C GLU A 45 9.67 -20.23 26.62
N LEU A 46 8.84 -21.03 25.94
CA LEU A 46 8.58 -20.88 24.50
C LEU A 46 7.85 -19.56 24.23
N GLU A 47 6.84 -19.22 25.02
CA GLU A 47 6.10 -17.96 24.91
C GLU A 47 7.00 -16.74 25.17
N GLU A 48 7.88 -16.81 26.17
CA GLU A 48 8.83 -15.71 26.42
C GLU A 48 9.86 -15.60 25.29
N TRP A 49 10.37 -16.73 24.77
CA TRP A 49 11.25 -16.71 23.61
C TRP A 49 10.57 -16.09 22.36
N MET A 50 9.29 -16.38 22.12
CA MET A 50 8.52 -15.74 21.05
C MET A 50 8.37 -14.23 21.25
N LYS A 51 8.19 -13.76 22.49
CA LYS A 51 8.10 -12.32 22.80
C LYS A 51 9.44 -11.62 22.59
N ASP A 52 10.54 -12.23 23.01
CA ASP A 52 11.88 -11.68 22.78
C ASP A 52 12.21 -11.61 21.29
N LEU A 53 11.92 -12.67 20.52
CA LEU A 53 12.05 -12.65 19.06
C LEU A 53 11.17 -11.56 18.45
N SER A 54 9.91 -11.46 18.90
CA SER A 54 8.98 -10.44 18.42
C SER A 54 9.45 -9.01 18.70
N GLU A 55 10.15 -8.76 19.81
CA GLU A 55 10.75 -7.46 20.12
C GLU A 55 11.85 -7.11 19.12
N VAL A 56 12.71 -8.08 18.77
CA VAL A 56 13.73 -7.92 17.72
C VAL A 56 13.10 -7.65 16.35
N GLU A 57 12.07 -8.41 15.98
CA GLU A 57 11.33 -8.21 14.74
C GLU A 57 10.64 -6.84 14.67
N ALA A 58 10.08 -6.35 15.78
CA ALA A 58 9.46 -5.03 15.85
C ALA A 58 10.48 -3.92 15.60
N VAL A 59 11.67 -4.00 16.22
CA VAL A 59 12.76 -3.04 16.00
C VAL A 59 13.25 -3.06 14.56
N LEU A 60 13.51 -4.25 14.00
CA LEU A 60 13.98 -4.38 12.63
C LEU A 60 12.96 -3.86 11.62
N SER A 61 11.68 -4.20 11.81
CA SER A 61 10.59 -3.73 10.96
C SER A 61 10.45 -2.21 11.01
N GLU A 62 10.54 -1.61 12.21
CA GLU A 62 10.40 -0.16 12.36
C GLU A 62 11.63 0.62 11.84
N GLU A 63 12.84 0.09 11.98
CA GLU A 63 14.05 0.65 11.35
C GLU A 63 13.95 0.64 9.82
N THR A 64 13.51 -0.48 9.23
CA THR A 64 13.24 -0.56 7.79
C THR A 64 12.14 0.42 7.37
N ALA A 65 11.04 0.50 8.14
CA ALA A 65 9.94 1.42 7.89
C ALA A 65 10.41 2.87 7.83
N TRP A 66 11.17 3.35 8.83
CA TRP A 66 11.65 4.73 8.85
C TRP A 66 12.62 5.05 7.71
N ARG A 67 13.47 4.11 7.33
CA ARG A 67 14.38 4.28 6.17
C ARG A 67 13.60 4.36 4.87
N TYR A 68 12.59 3.49 4.70
CA TYR A 68 11.69 3.53 3.55
C TYR A 68 10.88 4.83 3.50
N ILE A 69 10.29 5.27 4.62
CA ILE A 69 9.53 6.51 4.73
C ILE A 69 10.40 7.69 4.31
N ARG A 70 11.59 7.85 4.91
CA ARG A 70 12.51 8.96 4.60
C ARG A 70 12.94 8.99 3.14
N MET A 71 13.26 7.83 2.57
CA MET A 71 13.61 7.71 1.15
C MET A 71 12.45 8.14 0.24
N ASN A 72 11.19 7.83 0.59
CA ASN A 72 10.04 8.24 -0.22
C ASN A 72 9.66 9.71 0.00
N ILE A 73 9.92 10.27 1.18
CA ILE A 73 9.75 11.71 1.49
C ILE A 73 10.65 12.56 0.58
N ASP A 74 11.87 12.11 0.29
CA ASP A 74 12.83 12.76 -0.59
C ASP A 74 13.68 11.73 -1.36
N THR A 75 13.24 11.40 -2.57
CA THR A 75 13.89 10.46 -3.49
C THR A 75 15.17 11.02 -4.12
N THR A 76 15.46 12.31 -3.92
CA THR A 76 16.69 12.94 -4.40
C THR A 76 17.83 12.87 -3.37
N ASN A 77 17.51 12.47 -2.14
CA ASN A 77 18.49 12.35 -1.07
C ASN A 77 19.22 11.00 -1.14
N GLU A 78 20.47 11.04 -1.59
CA GLU A 78 21.32 9.85 -1.70
C GLU A 78 21.57 9.13 -0.38
N GLU A 79 21.61 9.85 0.76
CA GLU A 79 21.85 9.24 2.06
C GLU A 79 20.62 8.45 2.55
N TYR A 80 19.40 8.92 2.24
CA TYR A 80 18.18 8.14 2.51
C TYR A 80 18.11 6.89 1.64
N ALA A 81 18.47 7.01 0.35
CA ALA A 81 18.54 5.86 -0.54
C ALA A 81 19.56 4.82 -0.06
N LYS A 82 20.78 5.24 0.30
CA LYS A 82 21.81 4.35 0.87
C LYS A 82 21.38 3.72 2.19
N ALA A 83 20.70 4.48 3.06
CA ALA A 83 20.22 3.96 4.33
C ALA A 83 19.17 2.85 4.13
N PHE A 84 18.25 3.00 3.18
CA PHE A 84 17.31 1.93 2.85
C PHE A 84 18.01 0.75 2.14
N ASP A 85 18.89 1.01 1.18
CA ASP A 85 19.64 -0.02 0.46
C ASP A 85 20.52 -0.86 1.40
N PHE A 86 21.05 -0.27 2.48
CA PHE A 86 21.74 -1.00 3.55
C PHE A 86 20.86 -2.08 4.17
N MET A 87 19.58 -1.83 4.44
CA MET A 87 18.69 -2.88 4.96
C MET A 87 18.54 -4.01 3.93
N VAL A 88 18.28 -3.64 2.69
CA VAL A 88 18.01 -4.56 1.57
C VAL A 88 19.22 -5.44 1.20
N THR A 89 20.43 -4.91 1.35
CA THR A 89 21.67 -5.56 0.88
C THR A 89 22.50 -6.17 2.00
N GLU A 90 22.51 -5.57 3.20
CA GLU A 90 23.39 -5.99 4.29
C GLU A 90 22.66 -6.69 5.43
N ILE A 91 21.39 -6.37 5.68
CA ILE A 91 20.62 -6.88 6.82
C ILE A 91 19.65 -7.98 6.40
N ASP A 92 18.69 -7.69 5.52
CA ASP A 92 17.62 -8.62 5.14
C ASP A 92 18.16 -9.96 4.60
N PRO A 93 19.19 -9.98 3.72
CA PRO A 93 19.73 -11.25 3.20
C PRO A 93 20.39 -12.12 4.27
N LYS A 94 20.97 -11.50 5.31
CA LYS A 94 21.62 -12.21 6.42
C LYS A 94 20.63 -12.61 7.50
N ALA A 95 19.55 -11.84 7.68
CA ALA A 95 18.45 -12.14 8.59
C ALA A 95 17.55 -13.28 8.09
N ALA A 96 17.39 -13.42 6.76
CA ALA A 96 16.48 -14.40 6.16
C ALA A 96 16.78 -15.87 6.56
N PRO A 97 18.03 -16.37 6.56
CA PRO A 97 18.33 -17.72 7.06
C PRO A 97 18.01 -17.93 8.53
N TYR A 98 18.15 -16.89 9.36
CA TYR A 98 17.77 -16.99 10.77
C TYR A 98 16.26 -17.00 10.95
N SER A 99 15.52 -16.20 10.17
CA SER A 99 14.06 -16.18 10.19
C SER A 99 13.47 -17.58 9.91
N ASP A 100 13.98 -18.27 8.89
CA ASP A 100 13.60 -19.68 8.62
C ASP A 100 13.98 -20.62 9.78
N LYS A 101 15.17 -20.47 10.36
CA LYS A 101 15.60 -21.28 11.51
C LYS A 101 14.75 -21.01 12.76
N PHE A 102 14.35 -19.77 13.03
CA PHE A 102 13.44 -19.44 14.13
C PHE A 102 12.07 -20.06 13.93
N ASN A 103 11.52 -19.97 12.71
CA ASN A 103 10.26 -20.61 12.36
C ASN A 103 10.32 -22.12 12.59
N LYS A 104 11.41 -22.78 12.17
CA LYS A 104 11.64 -24.21 12.41
C LYS A 104 11.79 -24.51 13.89
N LYS A 105 12.60 -23.75 14.63
CA LYS A 105 12.79 -23.91 16.08
C LYS A 105 11.47 -23.85 16.84
N LEU A 106 10.58 -22.92 16.49
CA LEU A 106 9.26 -22.81 17.08
C LEU A 106 8.40 -24.05 16.77
N LEU A 107 8.29 -24.41 15.49
CA LEU A 107 7.41 -25.50 15.05
C LEU A 107 7.92 -26.91 15.41
N GLU A 108 9.23 -27.07 15.63
CA GLU A 108 9.87 -28.31 16.08
C GLU A 108 9.95 -28.42 17.61
N SER A 109 9.61 -27.35 18.34
CA SER A 109 9.57 -27.36 19.80
C SER A 109 8.53 -28.37 20.30
N PRO A 110 8.86 -29.26 21.27
CA PRO A 110 7.89 -30.18 21.83
C PRO A 110 6.75 -29.46 22.56
N PHE A 111 6.93 -28.19 22.92
CA PHE A 111 5.91 -27.35 23.57
C PHE A 111 5.02 -26.61 22.58
N CYS A 112 5.26 -26.72 21.26
CA CYS A 112 4.43 -26.05 20.25
C CYS A 112 2.97 -26.54 20.29
N GLU A 113 2.74 -27.82 20.61
CA GLU A 113 1.39 -28.39 20.74
C GLU A 113 0.68 -27.98 22.05
N GLU A 114 1.42 -27.44 23.02
CA GLU A 114 0.88 -26.91 24.28
C GLU A 114 0.43 -25.45 24.16
N LEU A 115 0.76 -24.76 23.06
CA LEU A 115 0.30 -23.40 22.80
C LEU A 115 -1.22 -23.35 22.62
N ASP A 116 -1.81 -22.23 23.02
CA ASP A 116 -3.24 -21.98 22.83
C ASP A 116 -3.62 -22.08 21.33
N THR A 117 -4.45 -23.06 21.01
CA THR A 117 -4.74 -23.42 19.61
C THR A 117 -5.54 -22.35 18.88
N GLU A 118 -6.38 -21.56 19.56
CA GLU A 118 -7.16 -20.50 18.92
C GLU A 118 -6.31 -19.26 18.72
N LYS A 119 -5.55 -18.86 19.75
CA LYS A 119 -4.69 -17.69 19.75
C LYS A 119 -3.59 -17.76 18.70
N TYR A 120 -2.93 -18.91 18.56
CA TYR A 120 -1.76 -19.07 17.68
C TYR A 120 -2.08 -19.71 16.33
N ALA A 121 -3.33 -20.13 16.05
CA ALA A 121 -3.69 -20.88 14.84
C ALA A 121 -3.19 -20.25 13.53
N ILE A 122 -3.54 -18.97 13.30
CA ILE A 122 -3.23 -18.26 12.05
C ILE A 122 -1.72 -18.02 11.95
N PHE A 123 -1.09 -17.64 13.06
CA PHE A 123 0.34 -17.41 13.12
C PHE A 123 1.13 -18.69 12.76
N LEU A 124 0.85 -19.82 13.42
CA LEU A 124 1.52 -21.09 13.14
C LEU A 124 1.24 -21.59 11.71
N ARG A 125 0.04 -21.34 11.17
CA ARG A 125 -0.27 -21.65 9.77
C ARG A 125 0.59 -20.83 8.80
N SER A 126 0.78 -19.54 9.08
CA SER A 126 1.67 -18.66 8.32
C SER A 126 3.13 -19.14 8.37
N LEU A 127 3.65 -19.49 9.56
CA LEU A 127 5.03 -19.97 9.69
C LEU A 127 5.29 -21.27 8.93
N LYS A 128 4.34 -22.22 8.96
CA LYS A 128 4.42 -23.46 8.17
C LYS A 128 4.54 -23.17 6.68
N MET A 129 3.79 -22.20 6.18
CA MET A 129 3.86 -21.79 4.79
C MET A 129 5.21 -21.10 4.47
N GLN A 130 5.70 -20.23 5.34
CA GLN A 130 7.00 -19.57 5.15
C GLN A 130 8.15 -20.58 5.07
N ILE A 131 8.17 -21.60 5.95
CA ILE A 131 9.16 -22.70 5.89
C ILE A 131 9.06 -23.46 4.57
N LYS A 132 7.83 -23.81 4.14
CA LYS A 132 7.60 -24.53 2.88
C LYS A 132 8.18 -23.77 1.68
N LEU A 133 8.02 -22.45 1.66
CA LEU A 133 8.43 -21.57 0.56
C LEU A 133 9.90 -21.16 0.61
N TYR A 134 10.54 -21.23 1.79
CA TYR A 134 11.91 -20.74 1.96
C TYR A 134 12.92 -21.52 1.12
N ARG A 135 13.73 -20.79 0.36
CA ARG A 135 14.87 -21.32 -0.40
C ARG A 135 16.03 -20.35 -0.26
N GLU A 136 17.13 -20.80 0.35
CA GLU A 136 18.31 -19.96 0.58
C GLU A 136 18.88 -19.40 -0.73
N GLU A 137 18.85 -20.20 -1.80
CA GLU A 137 19.26 -19.79 -3.15
C GLU A 137 18.40 -18.70 -3.79
N SER A 138 17.22 -18.40 -3.25
CA SER A 138 16.35 -17.30 -3.70
C SER A 138 16.68 -15.97 -3.02
N ILE A 139 17.46 -15.95 -1.94
CA ILE A 139 17.77 -14.72 -1.18
C ILE A 139 18.38 -13.62 -2.07
N PRO A 140 19.41 -13.89 -2.90
CA PRO A 140 19.96 -12.85 -3.78
C PRO A 140 18.96 -12.33 -4.81
N LEU A 141 17.97 -13.15 -5.20
CA LEU A 141 16.90 -12.73 -6.11
C LEU A 141 15.98 -11.71 -5.45
N PHE A 142 15.64 -11.88 -4.17
CA PHE A 142 14.82 -10.91 -3.44
C PHE A 142 15.50 -9.55 -3.30
N THR A 143 16.80 -9.52 -2.99
CA THR A 143 17.60 -8.28 -3.00
C THR A 143 17.53 -7.58 -4.36
N THR A 144 17.77 -8.34 -5.44
CA THR A 144 17.73 -7.81 -6.81
C THR A 144 16.33 -7.28 -7.15
N LEU A 145 15.28 -8.05 -6.84
CA LEU A 145 13.89 -7.63 -7.05
C LEU A 145 13.56 -6.32 -6.31
N GLN A 146 14.05 -6.16 -5.08
CA GLN A 146 13.81 -4.98 -4.27
C GLN A 146 14.50 -3.74 -4.87
N GLN A 147 15.75 -3.87 -5.31
CA GLN A 147 16.49 -2.78 -5.99
C GLN A 147 15.82 -2.39 -7.32
N MET A 148 15.32 -3.36 -8.08
CA MET A 148 14.58 -3.11 -9.33
C MET A 148 13.25 -2.40 -9.09
N GLN A 149 12.55 -2.71 -8.00
CA GLN A 149 11.35 -1.98 -7.59
C GLN A 149 11.67 -0.52 -7.22
N GLN A 150 12.82 -0.27 -6.56
CA GLN A 150 13.26 1.10 -6.31
C GLN A 150 13.56 1.84 -7.62
N LYS A 151 14.17 1.17 -8.60
CA LYS A 151 14.38 1.74 -9.94
C LYS A 151 13.08 2.16 -10.60
N TYR A 152 12.01 1.36 -10.50
CA TYR A 152 10.68 1.75 -10.97
C TYR A 152 10.19 3.04 -10.28
N GLY A 153 10.33 3.14 -8.96
CA GLY A 153 10.00 4.34 -8.19
C GLY A 153 10.77 5.57 -8.65
N MET A 154 12.07 5.46 -8.88
CA MET A 154 12.91 6.55 -9.39
C MET A 154 12.50 7.02 -10.79
N ILE A 155 12.27 6.09 -11.72
CA ILE A 155 11.87 6.41 -13.10
C ILE A 155 10.52 7.15 -13.10
N THR A 156 9.55 6.65 -12.34
CA THR A 156 8.19 7.22 -12.30
C THR A 156 8.10 8.52 -11.50
N GLY A 157 8.83 8.63 -10.39
CA GLY A 157 8.91 9.84 -9.58
C GLY A 157 9.61 11.02 -10.29
N ALA A 158 10.51 10.73 -11.23
CA ALA A 158 11.20 11.75 -12.02
C ALA A 158 10.35 12.32 -13.18
N MET A 159 9.18 11.72 -13.49
CA MET A 159 8.33 12.16 -14.59
C MET A 159 7.65 13.51 -14.29
N SER A 160 7.69 14.41 -15.25
CA SER A 160 7.10 15.75 -15.15
C SER A 160 6.71 16.28 -16.52
N ILE A 161 5.85 17.30 -16.54
CA ILE A 161 5.54 18.07 -17.75
C ILE A 161 5.85 19.55 -17.55
N GLU A 162 6.10 20.27 -18.65
CA GLU A 162 6.14 21.73 -18.67
C GLU A 162 4.77 22.29 -19.07
N HIS A 163 4.19 23.16 -18.24
CA HIS A 163 2.94 23.84 -18.52
C HIS A 163 2.98 25.28 -17.96
N GLU A 164 2.67 26.26 -18.80
CA GLU A 164 2.70 27.69 -18.44
C GLU A 164 4.00 28.18 -17.79
N GLY A 165 5.15 27.62 -18.21
CA GLY A 165 6.46 27.96 -17.68
C GLY A 165 6.76 27.35 -16.30
N GLN A 166 5.92 26.42 -15.83
CA GLN A 166 6.13 25.65 -14.62
C GLN A 166 6.35 24.17 -14.93
N LYS A 167 7.30 23.58 -14.20
CA LYS A 167 7.53 22.14 -14.19
C LYS A 167 6.62 21.48 -13.16
N LEU A 168 5.71 20.63 -13.64
CA LEU A 168 4.69 19.97 -12.82
C LEU A 168 4.97 18.47 -12.74
N THR A 169 4.80 17.88 -11.55
CA THR A 169 4.69 16.41 -11.43
C THR A 169 3.46 15.92 -12.19
N LEU A 170 3.43 14.64 -12.58
CA LEU A 170 2.25 14.08 -13.25
C LEU A 170 0.98 14.19 -12.39
N GLN A 171 1.11 14.12 -11.06
CA GLN A 171 0.01 14.28 -10.10
C GLN A 171 -0.54 15.71 -10.12
N MET A 172 0.34 16.71 -10.07
CA MET A 172 -0.06 18.11 -10.18
C MET A 172 -0.71 18.40 -11.53
N ALA A 173 -0.13 17.88 -12.63
CA ALA A 173 -0.69 18.00 -13.96
C ALA A 173 -2.09 17.37 -14.07
N ASN A 174 -2.29 16.17 -13.53
CA ASN A 174 -3.60 15.50 -13.58
C ASN A 174 -4.72 16.26 -12.86
N SER A 175 -4.41 17.20 -11.95
CA SER A 175 -5.43 18.05 -11.33
C SER A 175 -6.18 18.91 -12.36
N PHE A 176 -5.53 19.27 -13.49
CA PHE A 176 -6.16 20.01 -14.58
C PHE A 176 -7.15 19.16 -15.39
N LEU A 177 -7.18 17.82 -15.24
CA LEU A 177 -8.20 16.96 -15.85
C LEU A 177 -9.59 17.18 -15.25
N LYS A 178 -9.69 17.93 -14.14
CA LYS A 178 -10.96 18.36 -13.56
C LYS A 178 -11.42 19.74 -14.06
N ASP A 179 -10.63 20.42 -14.90
CA ASP A 179 -10.95 21.75 -15.38
C ASP A 179 -12.13 21.74 -16.36
N THR A 180 -12.97 22.77 -16.31
CA THR A 180 -14.14 22.90 -17.22
C THR A 180 -13.75 23.09 -18.68
N ASN A 181 -12.56 23.64 -18.96
CA ASN A 181 -12.01 23.82 -20.30
C ASN A 181 -11.51 22.48 -20.87
N ARG A 182 -12.27 21.92 -21.83
CA ARG A 182 -11.96 20.65 -22.47
C ARG A 182 -10.62 20.63 -23.23
N GLU A 183 -10.25 21.73 -23.88
CA GLU A 183 -8.98 21.79 -24.62
C GLU A 183 -7.77 21.79 -23.67
N LEU A 184 -7.91 22.41 -22.50
CA LEU A 184 -6.90 22.33 -21.45
C LEU A 184 -6.75 20.88 -20.97
N ARG A 185 -7.86 20.20 -20.64
CA ARG A 185 -7.85 18.79 -20.22
C ARG A 185 -7.16 17.89 -21.26
N LYS A 186 -7.51 18.06 -22.53
CA LYS A 186 -6.91 17.31 -23.64
C LYS A 186 -5.41 17.56 -23.73
N THR A 187 -4.99 18.83 -23.73
CA THR A 187 -3.58 19.23 -23.80
C THR A 187 -2.76 18.61 -22.66
N ILE A 188 -3.30 18.66 -21.43
CA ILE A 188 -2.65 18.10 -20.26
C ILE A 188 -2.57 16.58 -20.35
N TYR A 189 -3.67 15.92 -20.74
CA TYR A 189 -3.71 14.48 -20.92
C TYR A 189 -2.67 14.01 -21.95
N GLU A 190 -2.56 14.68 -23.09
CA GLU A 190 -1.58 14.38 -24.13
C GLU A 190 -0.15 14.51 -23.59
N LYS A 191 0.19 15.65 -22.95
CA LYS A 191 1.51 15.86 -22.35
C LYS A 191 1.88 14.81 -21.29
N VAL A 192 0.93 14.43 -20.42
CA VAL A 192 1.15 13.41 -19.40
C VAL A 192 1.42 12.04 -20.03
N ASN A 193 0.67 11.69 -21.08
CA ASN A 193 0.87 10.42 -21.77
C ASN A 193 2.13 10.39 -22.62
N GLU A 194 2.52 11.51 -23.26
CA GLU A 194 3.81 11.65 -23.94
C GLU A 194 4.97 11.41 -22.97
N ALA A 195 4.97 12.05 -21.80
CA ALA A 195 5.99 11.84 -20.78
C ALA A 195 6.08 10.37 -20.30
N ARG A 196 4.94 9.67 -20.23
CA ARG A 196 4.91 8.23 -19.92
C ARG A 196 5.46 7.39 -21.08
N LEU A 197 5.10 7.71 -22.32
CA LEU A 197 5.54 7.01 -23.52
C LEU A 197 7.06 7.14 -23.70
N GLU A 198 7.65 8.29 -23.40
CA GLU A 198 9.11 8.48 -23.42
C GLU A 198 9.85 7.49 -22.51
N LYS A 199 9.22 7.05 -21.42
CA LYS A 199 9.79 6.10 -20.45
C LYS A 199 9.33 4.67 -20.65
N SER A 200 8.41 4.42 -21.57
CA SER A 200 7.78 3.10 -21.77
C SER A 200 8.78 1.99 -22.08
N GLY A 201 9.79 2.24 -22.93
CA GLY A 201 10.81 1.23 -23.27
C GLY A 201 11.63 0.79 -22.07
N GLU A 202 12.09 1.73 -21.25
CA GLU A 202 12.84 1.42 -20.01
C GLU A 202 11.98 0.66 -19.00
N LEU A 203 10.71 1.07 -18.85
CA LEU A 203 9.76 0.42 -17.95
C LEU A 203 9.37 -0.98 -18.42
N ASN A 204 9.19 -1.19 -19.73
CA ASN A 204 8.89 -2.50 -20.31
C ASN A 204 10.03 -3.49 -20.08
N GLN A 205 11.27 -3.06 -20.33
CA GLN A 205 12.45 -3.87 -20.07
C GLN A 205 12.54 -4.24 -18.59
N LEU A 206 12.43 -3.24 -17.70
CA LEU A 206 12.44 -3.46 -16.25
C LEU A 206 11.37 -4.47 -15.82
N PHE A 207 10.15 -4.34 -16.36
CA PHE A 207 9.06 -5.24 -16.01
C PHE A 207 9.28 -6.67 -16.53
N THR A 208 9.84 -6.82 -17.73
CA THR A 208 10.23 -8.14 -18.27
C THR A 208 11.28 -8.82 -17.41
N GLU A 209 12.31 -8.10 -16.96
CA GLU A 209 13.32 -8.64 -16.06
C GLU A 209 12.72 -9.03 -14.69
N LEU A 210 11.83 -8.20 -14.13
CA LEU A 210 11.10 -8.50 -12.90
C LEU A 210 10.27 -9.80 -13.03
N ILE A 211 9.57 -10.00 -14.15
CA ILE A 211 8.77 -11.21 -14.39
C ILE A 211 9.68 -12.45 -14.44
N GLY A 212 10.81 -12.38 -15.15
CA GLY A 212 11.75 -13.50 -15.23
C GLY A 212 12.35 -13.88 -13.87
N LEU A 213 12.71 -12.90 -13.04
CA LEU A 213 13.20 -13.15 -11.68
C LEU A 213 12.12 -13.72 -10.76
N ARG A 214 10.89 -13.21 -10.84
CA ARG A 214 9.74 -13.71 -10.08
C ARG A 214 9.39 -15.16 -10.45
N ASP A 215 9.39 -15.48 -11.73
CA ASP A 215 9.21 -16.86 -12.21
C ASP A 215 10.32 -17.80 -11.70
N LYS A 216 11.57 -17.33 -11.68
CA LYS A 216 12.68 -18.08 -11.08
C LYS A 216 12.45 -18.36 -9.58
N VAL A 217 12.05 -17.35 -8.81
CA VAL A 217 11.71 -17.53 -7.38
C VAL A 217 10.63 -18.59 -7.20
N ALA A 218 9.56 -18.53 -8.00
CA ALA A 218 8.46 -19.48 -7.93
C ALA A 218 8.92 -20.93 -8.19
N LYS A 219 9.73 -21.13 -9.25
CA LYS A 219 10.27 -22.44 -9.61
C LYS A 219 11.20 -23.01 -8.55
N GLN A 220 12.03 -22.18 -7.92
CA GLN A 220 12.89 -22.61 -6.81
C GLN A 220 12.05 -23.08 -5.60
N ALA A 221 10.92 -22.43 -5.36
CA ALA A 221 9.97 -22.80 -4.31
C ALA A 221 8.98 -23.90 -4.73
N ASP A 222 9.27 -24.68 -5.78
CA ASP A 222 8.45 -25.79 -6.29
C ASP A 222 7.04 -25.39 -6.78
N HIS A 223 6.86 -24.15 -7.24
CA HIS A 223 5.63 -23.69 -7.87
C HIS A 223 5.76 -23.65 -9.40
N ALA A 224 4.67 -23.97 -10.09
CA ALA A 224 4.62 -23.93 -11.55
C ALA A 224 4.78 -22.52 -12.12
N ASN A 225 4.32 -21.50 -11.38
CA ASN A 225 4.32 -20.10 -11.79
C ASN A 225 4.30 -19.18 -10.56
N TYR A 226 4.57 -17.88 -10.79
CA TYR A 226 4.63 -16.89 -9.72
C TYR A 226 3.26 -16.53 -9.13
N ARG A 227 2.16 -16.70 -9.86
CA ARG A 227 0.80 -16.45 -9.35
C ARG A 227 0.51 -17.40 -8.19
N ASP A 228 0.72 -18.69 -8.37
CA ASP A 228 0.49 -19.71 -7.34
C ASP A 228 1.42 -19.50 -6.14
N PHE A 229 2.71 -19.26 -6.40
CA PHE A 229 3.67 -18.94 -5.34
C PHE A 229 3.21 -17.73 -4.52
N LYS A 230 2.72 -16.66 -5.17
CA LYS A 230 2.36 -15.44 -4.47
C LYS A 230 1.05 -15.57 -3.70
N MET A 231 0.12 -16.44 -4.11
CA MET A 231 -1.06 -16.79 -3.31
C MET A 231 -0.65 -17.42 -1.97
N ASP A 232 0.23 -18.44 -2.02
CA ASP A 232 0.78 -19.08 -0.83
C ASP A 232 1.60 -18.09 0.02
N ALA A 233 2.49 -17.31 -0.60
CA ALA A 233 3.37 -16.35 0.08
C ALA A 233 2.65 -15.15 0.71
N LEU A 234 1.42 -14.85 0.27
CA LEU A 234 0.56 -13.83 0.89
C LEU A 234 -0.33 -14.40 2.00
N GLY A 235 -0.27 -15.70 2.28
CA GLY A 235 -1.10 -16.34 3.30
C GLY A 235 -2.58 -16.38 2.93
N ARG A 236 -2.90 -16.44 1.62
CA ARG A 236 -4.27 -16.48 1.11
C ARG A 236 -4.84 -17.88 1.26
N PHE A 237 -5.39 -18.09 2.44
CA PHE A 237 -5.67 -19.41 2.98
C PHE A 237 -7.11 -19.87 2.81
N ASP A 238 -8.00 -18.92 2.55
CA ASP A 238 -9.45 -19.12 2.62
C ASP A 238 -10.12 -18.84 1.26
N TYR A 239 -9.32 -18.60 0.21
CA TYR A 239 -9.76 -18.49 -1.18
C TYR A 239 -8.64 -18.89 -2.15
N THR A 240 -9.02 -19.11 -3.41
CA THR A 240 -8.16 -19.62 -4.49
C THR A 240 -8.16 -18.68 -5.68
N ALA A 241 -7.33 -18.98 -6.70
CA ALA A 241 -7.35 -18.26 -7.96
C ALA A 241 -8.71 -18.35 -8.70
N GLU A 242 -9.43 -19.46 -8.54
CA GLU A 242 -10.74 -19.64 -9.16
C GLU A 242 -11.79 -18.71 -8.54
N ASP A 243 -11.67 -18.42 -7.24
CA ASP A 243 -12.52 -17.45 -6.57
C ASP A 243 -12.27 -16.03 -7.11
N CYS A 244 -11.02 -15.66 -7.43
CA CYS A 244 -10.72 -14.41 -8.12
C CYS A 244 -11.39 -14.35 -9.50
N PHE A 245 -11.34 -15.43 -10.28
CA PHE A 245 -11.99 -15.47 -11.61
C PHE A 245 -13.51 -15.42 -11.53
N THR A 246 -14.09 -16.05 -10.51
CA THR A 246 -15.52 -15.94 -10.22
C THR A 246 -15.88 -14.49 -9.87
N PHE A 247 -15.07 -13.84 -9.04
CA PHE A 247 -15.25 -12.43 -8.68
C PHE A 247 -15.12 -11.49 -9.88
N HIS A 248 -14.15 -11.72 -10.78
CA HIS A 248 -14.02 -10.99 -12.04
C HIS A 248 -15.28 -11.11 -12.89
N SER A 249 -15.85 -12.30 -12.99
CA SER A 249 -17.06 -12.55 -13.78
C SER A 249 -18.28 -11.85 -13.18
N ALA A 250 -18.39 -11.81 -11.85
CA ALA A 250 -19.43 -11.05 -11.16
C ALA A 250 -19.27 -9.53 -11.39
N ILE A 251 -18.05 -8.99 -11.33
CA ILE A 251 -17.77 -7.58 -11.62
C ILE A 251 -18.13 -7.23 -13.07
N GLU A 252 -17.77 -8.08 -14.02
CA GLU A 252 -18.12 -7.90 -15.43
C GLU A 252 -19.64 -7.88 -15.64
N ALA A 253 -20.38 -8.78 -14.98
CA ALA A 253 -21.82 -8.88 -15.12
C ALA A 253 -22.58 -7.72 -14.46
N GLU A 254 -22.12 -7.25 -13.28
CA GLU A 254 -22.89 -6.33 -12.44
C GLU A 254 -22.34 -4.90 -12.43
N CYS A 255 -21.02 -4.73 -12.33
CA CYS A 255 -20.41 -3.41 -12.14
C CYS A 255 -20.16 -2.70 -13.48
N VAL A 256 -19.73 -3.42 -14.52
CA VAL A 256 -19.46 -2.83 -15.84
C VAL A 256 -20.72 -2.18 -16.45
N PRO A 257 -21.91 -2.81 -16.43
CA PRO A 257 -23.13 -2.15 -16.91
C PRO A 257 -23.49 -0.90 -16.12
N LEU A 258 -23.30 -0.89 -14.80
CA LEU A 258 -23.57 0.28 -13.96
C LEU A 258 -22.62 1.44 -14.31
N ASN A 259 -21.34 1.16 -14.54
CA ASN A 259 -20.39 2.18 -14.97
C ASN A 259 -20.74 2.74 -16.35
N ASN A 260 -21.21 1.91 -17.28
CA ASN A 260 -21.71 2.38 -18.58
C ASN A 260 -22.89 3.34 -18.44
N ILE A 261 -23.79 3.13 -17.47
CA ILE A 261 -24.90 4.05 -17.21
C ILE A 261 -24.36 5.42 -16.74
N VAL A 262 -23.39 5.41 -15.84
CA VAL A 262 -22.74 6.64 -15.33
C VAL A 262 -22.00 7.38 -16.46
N ASP A 263 -21.23 6.65 -17.27
CA ASP A 263 -20.49 7.21 -18.40
C ASP A 263 -21.43 7.79 -19.47
N LEU A 264 -22.57 7.13 -19.75
CA LEU A 264 -23.56 7.63 -20.69
C LEU A 264 -24.22 8.92 -20.17
N ALA A 265 -24.64 8.94 -18.92
CA ALA A 265 -25.20 10.13 -18.29
C ALA A 265 -24.20 11.30 -18.30
N ARG A 266 -22.91 11.01 -18.08
CA ARG A 266 -21.81 11.99 -18.17
C ARG A 266 -21.64 12.52 -19.60
N LYS A 267 -21.61 11.63 -20.59
CA LYS A 267 -21.52 11.98 -22.02
C LYS A 267 -22.67 12.89 -22.45
N GLU A 268 -23.90 12.56 -22.04
CA GLU A 268 -25.10 13.35 -22.32
C GLU A 268 -25.04 14.73 -21.63
N ALA A 269 -24.70 14.77 -20.34
CA ALA A 269 -24.60 16.01 -19.57
C ALA A 269 -23.54 16.98 -20.13
N LEU A 270 -22.43 16.45 -20.65
CA LEU A 270 -21.37 17.23 -21.29
C LEU A 270 -21.64 17.55 -22.77
N GLY A 271 -22.72 17.02 -23.35
CA GLY A 271 -23.07 17.23 -24.76
C GLY A 271 -22.03 16.68 -25.75
N LEU A 272 -21.47 15.50 -25.47
CA LEU A 272 -20.38 14.91 -26.24
C LEU A 272 -20.85 13.76 -27.15
N GLU A 273 -20.33 13.71 -28.37
CA GLU A 273 -20.52 12.56 -29.28
C GLU A 273 -19.76 11.30 -28.80
N THR A 274 -18.61 11.49 -28.17
CA THR A 274 -17.77 10.42 -27.63
C THR A 274 -17.11 10.91 -26.36
N LEU A 275 -17.20 10.11 -25.29
CA LEU A 275 -16.50 10.35 -24.05
C LEU A 275 -15.04 9.93 -24.22
N LYS A 276 -14.09 10.87 -24.03
CA LYS A 276 -12.66 10.57 -24.11
C LYS A 276 -12.07 10.40 -22.70
N PRO A 277 -10.89 9.76 -22.55
CA PRO A 277 -10.26 9.59 -21.24
C PRO A 277 -10.09 10.92 -20.46
N PHE A 278 -9.81 12.02 -21.16
CA PHE A 278 -9.70 13.36 -20.56
C PHE A 278 -11.05 14.03 -20.24
N ASP A 279 -12.18 13.36 -20.45
CA ASP A 279 -13.52 13.81 -20.06
C ASP A 279 -14.04 13.05 -18.81
N ALA A 280 -13.29 12.08 -18.29
CA ALA A 280 -13.73 11.21 -17.18
C ALA A 280 -13.76 11.92 -15.81
N ASP A 281 -12.85 12.86 -15.56
CA ASP A 281 -12.64 13.46 -14.24
C ASP A 281 -13.33 14.82 -14.01
N VAL A 282 -13.78 15.49 -15.08
CA VAL A 282 -14.46 16.80 -14.99
C VAL A 282 -15.84 16.67 -14.33
N ASP A 283 -16.34 17.70 -13.66
CA ASP A 283 -17.73 17.66 -13.20
C ASP A 283 -18.70 17.76 -14.41
N PRO A 284 -19.61 16.79 -14.61
CA PRO A 284 -20.51 16.77 -15.76
C PRO A 284 -21.52 17.92 -15.78
N SER A 285 -21.73 18.62 -14.66
CA SER A 285 -22.57 19.83 -14.58
C SER A 285 -21.85 21.12 -15.01
N GLY A 286 -20.54 21.06 -15.26
CA GLY A 286 -19.70 22.23 -15.55
C GLY A 286 -19.32 23.04 -14.31
N ALA A 287 -19.60 22.53 -13.10
CA ALA A 287 -19.12 23.14 -11.86
C ALA A 287 -17.61 22.97 -11.70
N ALA A 288 -16.98 23.90 -10.97
CA ALA A 288 -15.57 23.76 -10.61
C ALA A 288 -15.34 22.51 -9.74
N GLY A 289 -14.16 21.92 -9.85
CA GLY A 289 -13.77 20.77 -9.05
C GLY A 289 -13.80 21.07 -7.55
N LEU A 290 -14.23 20.08 -6.75
CA LEU A 290 -14.36 20.21 -5.30
C LEU A 290 -13.00 20.42 -4.62
N LYS A 291 -12.94 21.40 -3.71
CA LYS A 291 -11.78 21.78 -2.91
C LYS A 291 -12.12 21.72 -1.41
N PRO A 292 -12.08 20.52 -0.78
CA PRO A 292 -12.54 20.32 0.60
C PRO A 292 -11.64 20.95 1.68
N PHE A 293 -10.43 21.39 1.32
CA PHE A 293 -9.47 22.04 2.22
C PHE A 293 -8.46 22.85 1.40
N LYS A 294 -7.79 23.81 2.04
CA LYS A 294 -6.84 24.73 1.40
C LYS A 294 -5.39 24.29 1.54
N ASP A 295 -5.05 23.67 2.67
CA ASP A 295 -3.70 23.24 3.00
C ASP A 295 -3.70 21.96 3.85
N GLU A 296 -2.51 21.43 4.08
CA GLU A 296 -2.28 20.21 4.85
C GLU A 296 -2.79 20.31 6.29
N GLN A 297 -2.63 21.47 6.94
CA GLN A 297 -3.08 21.65 8.32
C GLN A 297 -4.60 21.63 8.43
N GLU A 298 -5.30 22.24 7.47
CA GLU A 298 -6.76 22.22 7.38
C GLU A 298 -7.27 20.81 7.10
N LEU A 299 -6.62 20.04 6.20
CA LEU A 299 -6.94 18.63 5.97
C LEU A 299 -6.86 17.83 7.27
N VAL A 300 -5.75 17.93 7.99
CA VAL A 300 -5.54 17.20 9.26
C VAL A 300 -6.60 17.58 10.31
N ASN A 301 -6.83 18.88 10.51
CA ASN A 301 -7.79 19.35 11.53
C ASN A 301 -9.21 18.88 11.24
N ARG A 302 -9.66 18.99 9.98
CA ARG A 302 -11.00 18.53 9.57
C ARG A 302 -11.12 17.01 9.60
N SER A 303 -10.04 16.27 9.28
CA SER A 303 -10.00 14.81 9.42
C SER A 303 -10.11 14.37 10.88
N ILE A 304 -9.40 15.02 11.80
CA ILE A 304 -9.54 14.80 13.24
C ILE A 304 -11.00 15.04 13.66
N GLU A 305 -11.60 16.17 13.26
CA GLU A 305 -12.99 16.48 13.60
C GLU A 305 -13.97 15.42 13.08
N ALA A 306 -13.86 15.03 11.80
CA ALA A 306 -14.68 14.00 11.21
C ALA A 306 -14.55 12.65 11.95
N PHE A 307 -13.32 12.24 12.25
CA PHE A 307 -13.05 10.99 12.95
C PHE A 307 -13.59 11.04 14.39
N SER A 308 -13.42 12.16 15.10
CA SER A 308 -13.98 12.36 16.45
C SER A 308 -15.50 12.27 16.47
N LYS A 309 -16.20 12.79 15.44
CA LYS A 309 -17.65 12.68 15.30
C LYS A 309 -18.12 11.23 15.09
N ILE A 310 -17.32 10.39 14.43
CA ILE A 310 -17.58 8.94 14.31
C ILE A 310 -17.38 8.28 15.68
N ARG A 311 -16.20 8.45 16.26
CA ARG A 311 -15.85 7.96 17.59
C ARG A 311 -14.69 8.81 18.14
N PRO A 312 -14.77 9.35 19.36
CA PRO A 312 -13.72 10.22 19.91
C PRO A 312 -12.30 9.64 19.79
N TYR A 313 -12.13 8.35 20.10
CA TYR A 313 -10.85 7.65 19.99
C TYR A 313 -10.23 7.69 18.58
N TYR A 314 -11.03 7.72 17.53
CA TYR A 314 -10.51 7.76 16.15
C TYR A 314 -9.87 9.11 15.84
N GLY A 315 -10.44 10.20 16.34
CA GLY A 315 -9.81 11.51 16.27
C GLY A 315 -8.53 11.59 17.11
N GLU A 316 -8.55 11.02 18.32
CA GLU A 316 -7.37 10.94 19.21
C GLU A 316 -6.19 10.20 18.54
N CYS A 317 -6.46 9.18 17.72
CA CYS A 317 -5.44 8.49 16.91
C CYS A 317 -4.74 9.46 15.94
N LEU A 318 -5.52 10.24 15.19
CA LEU A 318 -4.98 11.22 14.23
C LEU A 318 -4.30 12.39 14.93
N GLU A 319 -4.82 12.86 16.07
CA GLU A 319 -4.17 13.87 16.91
C GLU A 319 -2.79 13.39 17.39
N THR A 320 -2.69 12.13 17.81
CA THR A 320 -1.42 11.52 18.23
C THR A 320 -0.43 11.49 17.08
N MET A 321 -0.85 11.01 15.89
CA MET A 321 0.02 10.98 14.71
C MET A 321 0.51 12.37 14.31
N ASN A 322 -0.39 13.36 14.31
CA ASN A 322 -0.04 14.75 14.02
C ASN A 322 0.97 15.31 15.03
N ALA A 323 0.76 15.08 16.33
CA ALA A 323 1.67 15.52 17.38
C ALA A 323 3.06 14.89 17.29
N MET A 324 3.16 13.67 16.73
CA MET A 324 4.42 12.97 16.51
C MET A 324 5.09 13.29 15.16
N GLY A 325 4.44 14.05 14.28
CA GLY A 325 4.94 14.30 12.92
C GLY A 325 4.86 13.08 12.01
N HIS A 326 3.90 12.18 12.25
CA HIS A 326 3.69 10.95 11.48
C HIS A 326 2.78 11.14 10.26
N LEU A 327 2.67 12.38 9.77
CA LEU A 327 1.87 12.77 8.62
C LEU A 327 2.77 13.55 7.65
N ASP A 328 2.93 13.07 6.42
CA ASP A 328 3.58 13.80 5.32
C ASP A 328 2.65 13.81 4.11
N LEU A 329 1.77 14.80 4.03
CA LEU A 329 0.60 14.75 3.15
C LEU A 329 0.74 15.56 1.87
N GLY A 330 1.51 16.67 1.85
CA GLY A 330 1.63 17.53 0.67
C GLY A 330 2.44 16.94 -0.49
N SER A 331 2.05 17.25 -1.75
CA SER A 331 2.82 16.92 -2.97
C SER A 331 3.96 17.91 -3.22
N ARG A 332 5.14 17.42 -3.61
CA ARG A 332 6.33 18.24 -3.93
C ARG A 332 7.28 17.51 -4.89
N LEU A 333 8.12 18.26 -5.62
CA LEU A 333 9.19 17.68 -6.42
C LEU A 333 10.17 16.89 -5.53
N GLY A 334 10.65 15.76 -6.04
CA GLY A 334 11.52 14.85 -5.30
C GLY A 334 10.80 13.90 -4.36
N LYS A 335 9.50 14.08 -4.08
CA LYS A 335 8.71 13.11 -3.30
C LYS A 335 8.24 11.94 -4.18
N ALA A 336 8.24 10.73 -3.63
CA ALA A 336 7.73 9.55 -4.33
C ALA A 336 6.22 9.68 -4.63
N PRO A 337 5.74 9.13 -5.75
CA PRO A 337 4.32 9.17 -6.09
C PRO A 337 3.47 8.24 -5.21
N GLY A 338 2.18 8.54 -5.09
CA GLY A 338 1.20 7.66 -4.42
C GLY A 338 0.84 8.08 -3.00
N GLY A 339 0.35 7.13 -2.22
CA GLY A 339 0.03 7.26 -0.81
C GLY A 339 0.11 5.89 -0.13
N PHE A 340 0.42 5.87 1.16
CA PHE A 340 0.44 4.67 1.98
C PHE A 340 0.32 5.00 3.47
N ASN A 341 -0.21 4.03 4.21
CA ASN A 341 -0.03 3.90 5.65
C ASN A 341 1.08 2.88 5.92
N TYR A 342 2.06 3.24 6.74
CA TYR A 342 3.14 2.34 7.13
C TYR A 342 3.04 2.02 8.64
N PRO A 343 2.86 0.74 9.02
CA PRO A 343 2.82 0.35 10.42
C PRO A 343 4.21 0.45 11.06
N LEU A 344 4.27 1.00 12.28
CA LEU A 344 5.48 1.09 13.08
C LEU A 344 5.28 0.22 14.34
N TYR A 345 5.76 -1.02 14.31
CA TYR A 345 5.37 -2.07 15.27
C TYR A 345 5.98 -1.91 16.66
N GLU A 346 7.08 -1.15 16.79
CA GLU A 346 7.72 -0.89 18.08
C GLU A 346 6.96 0.20 18.82
N ILE A 347 6.72 1.36 18.20
CA ILE A 347 5.96 2.46 18.82
C ILE A 347 4.45 2.27 18.76
N GLY A 348 3.95 1.50 17.81
CA GLY A 348 2.51 1.24 17.61
C GLY A 348 1.73 2.42 17.04
N VAL A 349 2.41 3.45 16.53
CA VAL A 349 1.81 4.63 15.90
C VAL A 349 2.24 4.68 14.44
N PRO A 350 1.35 4.42 13.48
CA PRO A 350 1.72 4.32 12.06
C PRO A 350 2.10 5.69 11.48
N PHE A 351 2.56 5.69 10.23
CA PHE A 351 2.88 6.88 9.44
C PHE A 351 1.97 6.96 8.22
N ILE A 352 1.42 8.15 7.90
CA ILE A 352 0.68 8.39 6.65
C ILE A 352 1.52 9.25 5.71
N PHE A 353 1.73 8.70 4.51
CA PHE A 353 2.36 9.37 3.39
C PHE A 353 1.33 9.55 2.28
N MET A 354 1.19 10.75 1.71
CA MET A 354 0.38 10.96 0.51
C MET A 354 0.85 12.18 -0.29
N ASN A 355 0.24 12.43 -1.45
CA ASN A 355 0.59 13.54 -2.36
C ASN A 355 -0.61 14.44 -2.64
N SER A 356 -1.06 15.16 -1.60
CA SER A 356 -2.22 16.05 -1.62
C SER A 356 -2.00 17.31 -2.46
N VAL A 357 -3.04 17.69 -3.20
CA VAL A 357 -3.13 18.93 -4.00
C VAL A 357 -4.45 19.68 -3.77
N GLY A 358 -5.16 19.38 -2.67
CA GLY A 358 -6.39 20.05 -2.27
C GLY A 358 -7.68 19.50 -2.90
N SER A 359 -7.66 18.31 -3.49
CA SER A 359 -8.81 17.72 -4.19
C SER A 359 -9.69 16.83 -3.30
N LEU A 360 -10.91 16.51 -3.75
CA LEU A 360 -11.74 15.48 -3.10
C LEU A 360 -11.03 14.12 -3.00
N ARG A 361 -10.22 13.75 -4.00
CA ARG A 361 -9.45 12.51 -3.96
C ARG A 361 -8.50 12.48 -2.77
N ASP A 362 -7.92 13.62 -2.43
CA ASP A 362 -6.97 13.73 -1.33
C ASP A 362 -7.68 13.59 0.02
N LEU A 363 -8.89 14.13 0.17
CA LEU A 363 -9.74 13.85 1.33
C LEU A 363 -10.01 12.34 1.46
N ILE A 364 -10.44 11.70 0.38
CA ILE A 364 -10.73 10.26 0.37
C ILE A 364 -9.48 9.45 0.75
N THR A 365 -8.31 9.78 0.19
CA THR A 365 -7.06 9.14 0.56
C THR A 365 -6.74 9.35 2.04
N MET A 366 -6.86 10.56 2.58
CA MET A 366 -6.61 10.80 4.01
C MET A 366 -7.52 9.96 4.92
N VAL A 367 -8.80 9.81 4.56
CA VAL A 367 -9.75 8.97 5.29
C VAL A 367 -9.39 7.48 5.17
N HIS A 368 -9.04 7.03 3.96
CA HIS A 368 -8.59 5.66 3.69
C HIS A 368 -7.38 5.29 4.56
N GLU A 369 -6.32 6.09 4.51
CA GLU A 369 -5.12 5.88 5.31
C GLU A 369 -5.38 6.05 6.81
N GLY A 370 -6.36 6.90 7.18
CA GLY A 370 -6.86 7.02 8.55
C GLY A 370 -7.55 5.75 9.06
N GLY A 371 -8.23 5.00 8.18
CA GLY A 371 -8.79 3.69 8.50
C GLY A 371 -7.73 2.65 8.82
N HIS A 372 -6.66 2.58 8.01
CA HIS A 372 -5.48 1.78 8.34
C HIS A 372 -4.85 2.22 9.65
N ALA A 373 -4.74 3.53 9.88
CA ALA A 373 -4.13 4.05 11.09
C ALA A 373 -4.90 3.62 12.35
N VAL A 374 -6.22 3.79 12.36
CA VAL A 374 -7.08 3.35 13.46
C VAL A 374 -6.92 1.84 13.70
N HIS A 375 -6.82 1.04 12.62
CA HIS A 375 -6.59 -0.40 12.77
C HIS A 375 -5.24 -0.69 13.45
N SER A 376 -4.14 -0.03 13.05
CA SER A 376 -2.84 -0.17 13.73
C SER A 376 -2.90 0.23 15.20
N PHE A 377 -3.59 1.32 15.54
CA PHE A 377 -3.78 1.74 16.93
C PHE A 377 -4.56 0.72 17.77
N LEU A 378 -5.48 -0.02 17.16
CA LEU A 378 -6.26 -1.06 17.82
C LEU A 378 -5.51 -2.40 17.95
N SER A 379 -4.56 -2.67 17.06
CA SER A 379 -3.76 -3.91 17.07
C SER A 379 -2.38 -3.78 17.74
N LYS A 380 -1.93 -2.55 18.04
CA LYS A 380 -0.57 -2.31 18.56
C LYS A 380 -0.21 -3.05 19.85
N ASP A 381 -1.21 -3.34 20.70
CA ASP A 381 -1.02 -3.98 21.99
C ASP A 381 -1.03 -5.53 21.90
N LEU A 382 -1.17 -6.09 20.70
CA LEU A 382 -0.97 -7.52 20.47
C LEU A 382 0.50 -7.87 20.79
N GLU A 383 0.68 -8.94 21.56
CA GLU A 383 1.98 -9.28 22.18
C GLU A 383 3.05 -9.74 21.19
N ILE A 384 2.65 -10.24 20.02
CA ILE A 384 3.56 -10.77 18.99
C ILE A 384 3.34 -9.99 17.70
N THR A 385 4.42 -9.53 17.06
CA THR A 385 4.41 -8.79 15.80
C THR A 385 3.68 -9.56 14.70
N GLY A 386 3.86 -10.89 14.66
CA GLY A 386 3.12 -11.79 13.77
C GLY A 386 1.60 -11.76 13.93
N PHE A 387 1.04 -11.32 15.07
CA PHE A 387 -0.40 -11.14 15.25
C PHE A 387 -0.90 -9.80 14.70
N LYS A 388 0.00 -8.81 14.57
CA LYS A 388 -0.30 -7.49 14.01
C LYS A 388 -0.30 -7.53 12.49
N ASN A 389 0.42 -8.48 11.90
CA ASN A 389 0.47 -8.71 10.45
C ASN A 389 -0.82 -9.39 9.97
N LEU A 390 -1.39 -8.88 8.90
CA LEU A 390 -2.64 -9.35 8.32
C LEU A 390 -2.59 -9.30 6.79
N PRO A 391 -3.28 -10.21 6.09
CA PRO A 391 -3.33 -10.19 4.62
C PRO A 391 -3.87 -8.86 4.09
N SER A 392 -3.35 -8.41 2.94
CA SER A 392 -3.65 -7.10 2.34
C SER A 392 -5.15 -6.81 2.24
N GLU A 393 -5.95 -7.78 1.81
CA GLU A 393 -7.39 -7.67 1.65
C GLU A 393 -8.13 -7.44 2.98
N VAL A 394 -7.60 -7.94 4.09
CA VAL A 394 -8.12 -7.66 5.44
C VAL A 394 -7.72 -6.24 5.86
N ALA A 395 -6.56 -5.75 5.43
CA ALA A 395 -6.14 -4.37 5.68
C ALA A 395 -7.09 -3.39 4.99
N GLU A 396 -7.40 -3.67 3.71
CA GLU A 396 -8.28 -2.85 2.87
C GLU A 396 -9.72 -2.81 3.39
N LEU A 397 -10.17 -3.84 4.13
CA LEU A 397 -11.46 -3.79 4.81
C LEU A 397 -11.52 -2.59 5.78
N ALA A 398 -10.46 -2.32 6.54
CA ALA A 398 -10.45 -1.22 7.50
C ALA A 398 -10.44 0.16 6.82
N SER A 399 -9.62 0.32 5.78
CA SER A 399 -9.48 1.60 5.05
C SER A 399 -10.72 1.93 4.22
N MET A 400 -11.15 1.03 3.35
CA MET A 400 -12.31 1.25 2.47
C MET A 400 -13.62 1.35 3.25
N SER A 401 -13.76 0.63 4.38
CA SER A 401 -14.92 0.82 5.26
C SER A 401 -14.90 2.19 5.92
N MET A 402 -13.73 2.72 6.30
CA MET A 402 -13.63 4.05 6.90
C MET A 402 -14.04 5.15 5.91
N GLU A 403 -13.73 4.98 4.62
CA GLU A 403 -14.23 5.89 3.56
C GLU A 403 -15.76 6.03 3.62
N LEU A 404 -16.47 4.90 3.70
CA LEU A 404 -17.94 4.87 3.78
C LEU A 404 -18.48 5.34 5.14
N ILE A 405 -17.90 4.91 6.26
CA ILE A 405 -18.35 5.29 7.61
C ILE A 405 -18.21 6.81 7.82
N SER A 406 -17.13 7.39 7.30
CA SER A 406 -16.86 8.82 7.46
C SER A 406 -17.75 9.72 6.61
N ILE A 407 -18.42 9.18 5.58
CA ILE A 407 -19.14 9.97 4.58
C ILE A 407 -20.19 10.88 5.22
N ASP A 408 -20.79 10.46 6.33
CA ASP A 408 -21.79 11.23 7.06
C ASP A 408 -21.22 12.39 7.87
N GLN A 409 -19.90 12.40 8.10
CA GLN A 409 -19.18 13.46 8.79
C GLN A 409 -18.42 14.38 7.83
N TRP A 410 -18.62 14.23 6.51
CA TRP A 410 -17.95 15.09 5.52
C TRP A 410 -18.50 16.52 5.48
N ASP A 411 -19.57 16.83 6.22
CA ASP A 411 -20.07 18.20 6.40
C ASP A 411 -18.99 19.15 6.91
N VAL A 412 -18.01 18.65 7.67
CA VAL A 412 -16.87 19.47 8.15
C VAL A 412 -15.94 19.96 7.03
N PHE A 413 -16.02 19.34 5.84
CA PHE A 413 -15.19 19.68 4.68
C PHE A 413 -15.89 20.62 3.69
N PHE A 414 -17.21 20.84 3.82
CA PHE A 414 -17.99 21.59 2.83
C PHE A 414 -18.90 22.63 3.48
N ASP A 415 -18.78 23.87 3.05
CA ASP A 415 -19.58 25.00 3.59
C ASP A 415 -21.04 24.98 3.13
N ASN A 416 -21.40 24.12 2.16
CA ASN A 416 -22.73 24.05 1.59
C ASN A 416 -23.16 22.61 1.27
N GLU A 417 -24.47 22.37 1.34
CA GLU A 417 -25.07 21.04 1.14
C GLU A 417 -24.95 20.52 -0.30
N THR A 418 -24.88 21.42 -1.28
CA THR A 418 -24.76 21.05 -2.70
C THR A 418 -23.42 20.37 -2.98
N ASP A 419 -22.32 20.95 -2.51
CA ASP A 419 -20.97 20.40 -2.67
C ASP A 419 -20.78 19.15 -1.83
N LEU A 420 -21.35 19.09 -0.62
CA LEU A 420 -21.37 17.85 0.16
C LEU A 420 -22.05 16.72 -0.62
N LYS A 421 -23.25 16.95 -1.18
CA LYS A 421 -23.96 15.95 -2.00
C LYS A 421 -23.15 15.54 -3.24
N ARG A 422 -22.50 16.49 -3.91
CA ARG A 422 -21.60 16.22 -5.04
C ARG A 422 -20.44 15.32 -4.62
N ALA A 423 -19.78 15.62 -3.49
CA ALA A 423 -18.67 14.83 -2.96
C ALA A 423 -19.08 13.39 -2.65
N LYS A 424 -20.22 13.22 -1.95
CA LYS A 424 -20.75 11.88 -1.63
C LYS A 424 -21.07 11.09 -2.89
N LYS A 425 -21.71 11.73 -3.87
CA LYS A 425 -22.05 11.11 -5.15
C LYS A 425 -20.80 10.69 -5.94
N GLU A 426 -19.82 11.59 -6.11
CA GLU A 426 -18.56 11.32 -6.81
C GLU A 426 -17.82 10.14 -6.16
N HIS A 427 -17.80 10.07 -4.83
CA HIS A 427 -17.16 8.96 -4.11
C HIS A 427 -17.87 7.62 -4.33
N LEU A 428 -19.20 7.57 -4.23
CA LEU A 428 -19.98 6.35 -4.46
C LEU A 428 -19.86 5.84 -5.91
N GLU A 429 -19.92 6.75 -6.89
CA GLU A 429 -19.69 6.41 -8.30
C GLU A 429 -18.27 5.86 -8.51
N LYS A 430 -17.28 6.46 -7.84
CA LYS A 430 -15.88 6.02 -7.92
C LYS A 430 -15.66 4.63 -7.31
N ILE A 431 -16.33 4.27 -6.22
CA ILE A 431 -16.26 2.92 -5.65
C ILE A 431 -16.71 1.89 -6.69
N MET A 432 -17.84 2.14 -7.36
CA MET A 432 -18.35 1.27 -8.44
C MET A 432 -17.37 1.21 -9.63
N ALA A 433 -16.75 2.34 -10.00
CA ALA A 433 -15.74 2.41 -11.05
C ALA A 433 -14.44 1.66 -10.70
N THR A 434 -14.11 1.54 -9.42
CA THR A 434 -12.86 0.93 -8.95
C THR A 434 -12.87 -0.59 -9.12
N LEU A 435 -14.03 -1.25 -8.99
CA LEU A 435 -14.13 -2.71 -9.09
C LEU A 435 -13.69 -3.27 -10.46
N PRO A 436 -14.16 -2.76 -11.61
CA PRO A 436 -13.65 -3.20 -12.90
C PRO A 436 -12.16 -2.92 -13.13
N TRP A 437 -11.63 -1.84 -12.54
CA TRP A 437 -10.19 -1.57 -12.59
C TRP A 437 -9.39 -2.62 -11.81
N ILE A 438 -9.83 -2.98 -10.60
CA ILE A 438 -9.21 -4.06 -9.82
C ILE A 438 -9.23 -5.38 -10.61
N ALA A 439 -10.39 -5.75 -11.18
CA ALA A 439 -10.52 -6.96 -12.00
C ALA A 439 -9.62 -6.94 -13.25
N THR A 440 -9.45 -5.78 -13.87
CA THR A 440 -8.53 -5.59 -15.01
C THR A 440 -7.10 -5.90 -14.61
N ILE A 441 -6.64 -5.30 -13.50
CA ILE A 441 -5.26 -5.45 -13.03
C ILE A 441 -4.99 -6.87 -12.55
N ASP A 442 -5.91 -7.46 -11.78
CA ASP A 442 -5.73 -8.82 -11.26
C ASP A 442 -5.75 -9.86 -12.39
N ALA A 443 -6.73 -9.78 -13.30
CA ALA A 443 -6.77 -10.66 -14.49
C ALA A 443 -5.51 -10.54 -15.36
N PHE A 444 -4.95 -9.34 -15.48
CA PHE A 444 -3.71 -9.11 -16.23
C PHE A 444 -2.50 -9.74 -15.53
N GLN A 445 -2.38 -9.59 -14.20
CA GLN A 445 -1.31 -10.22 -13.43
C GLN A 445 -1.39 -11.74 -13.45
N HIS A 446 -2.60 -12.31 -13.35
CA HIS A 446 -2.82 -13.75 -13.53
C HIS A 446 -2.22 -14.23 -14.86
N TRP A 447 -2.58 -13.59 -15.97
CA TRP A 447 -2.07 -14.00 -17.28
C TRP A 447 -0.54 -13.82 -17.41
N ILE A 448 0.01 -12.70 -16.96
CA ILE A 448 1.45 -12.44 -17.02
C ILE A 448 2.24 -13.57 -16.35
N TYR A 449 1.86 -13.92 -15.12
CA TYR A 449 2.63 -14.87 -14.34
C TYR A 449 2.38 -16.32 -14.72
N GLU A 450 1.21 -16.64 -15.30
CA GLU A 450 0.98 -17.94 -15.94
C GLU A 450 1.72 -18.08 -17.28
N ASN A 451 2.14 -16.97 -17.90
CA ASN A 451 2.81 -16.95 -19.21
C ASN A 451 4.14 -16.16 -19.15
N PRO A 452 5.10 -16.51 -18.28
CA PRO A 452 6.24 -15.66 -17.92
C PRO A 452 7.22 -15.38 -19.08
N THR A 453 7.11 -16.10 -20.20
CA THR A 453 7.96 -15.95 -21.40
C THR A 453 7.30 -15.16 -22.52
N HIS A 454 6.15 -14.52 -22.26
CA HIS A 454 5.44 -13.71 -23.24
C HIS A 454 6.33 -12.52 -23.71
N THR A 455 6.12 -12.07 -24.94
CA THR A 455 6.76 -10.87 -25.52
C THR A 455 6.08 -9.58 -25.05
N GLU A 456 6.69 -8.42 -25.30
CA GLU A 456 6.06 -7.12 -25.03
C GLU A 456 4.79 -6.90 -25.89
N GLU A 457 4.79 -7.39 -27.13
CA GLU A 457 3.64 -7.34 -28.03
C GLU A 457 2.47 -8.17 -27.49
N GLU A 458 2.73 -9.43 -27.12
CA GLU A 458 1.72 -10.30 -26.49
C GLU A 458 1.20 -9.71 -25.17
N ARG A 459 2.07 -9.06 -24.38
CA ARG A 459 1.67 -8.33 -23.16
C ARG A 459 0.70 -7.20 -23.49
N ALA A 460 1.01 -6.39 -24.49
CA ALA A 460 0.20 -5.26 -24.91
C ALA A 460 -1.16 -5.70 -25.48
N ASP A 461 -1.17 -6.73 -26.33
CA ASP A 461 -2.41 -7.30 -26.89
C ASP A 461 -3.30 -7.87 -25.79
N ASN A 462 -2.71 -8.55 -24.81
CA ASN A 462 -3.47 -9.08 -23.69
C ASN A 462 -4.05 -7.96 -22.81
N TRP A 463 -3.25 -6.92 -22.53
CA TRP A 463 -3.72 -5.74 -21.83
C TRP A 463 -4.92 -5.11 -22.54
N GLN A 464 -4.90 -4.97 -23.86
CA GLN A 464 -6.03 -4.45 -24.64
C GLN A 464 -7.26 -5.36 -24.57
N ARG A 465 -7.07 -6.68 -24.67
CA ARG A 465 -8.16 -7.66 -24.56
C ARG A 465 -8.85 -7.58 -23.19
N ILE A 466 -8.07 -7.55 -22.11
CA ILE A 466 -8.60 -7.47 -20.74
C ILE A 466 -9.22 -6.09 -20.48
N SER A 467 -8.56 -5.01 -20.87
CA SER A 467 -9.10 -3.65 -20.75
C SER A 467 -10.43 -3.51 -21.49
N SER A 468 -10.56 -4.16 -22.67
CA SER A 468 -11.81 -4.16 -23.42
C SER A 468 -12.92 -4.94 -22.72
N ARG A 469 -12.59 -5.97 -21.94
CA ARG A 469 -13.56 -6.78 -21.18
C ARG A 469 -14.22 -5.95 -20.08
N PHE A 470 -13.42 -5.23 -19.29
CA PHE A 470 -13.88 -4.49 -18.11
C PHE A 470 -14.08 -2.98 -18.33
N GLY A 471 -13.63 -2.45 -19.47
CA GLY A 471 -13.70 -1.03 -19.80
C GLY A 471 -15.09 -0.56 -20.23
N GLY A 472 -15.31 0.75 -20.10
CA GLY A 472 -16.53 1.42 -20.54
C GLY A 472 -16.80 1.25 -22.04
N LYS A 473 -18.09 1.25 -22.40
CA LYS A 473 -18.60 0.98 -23.76
C LYS A 473 -19.20 2.21 -24.45
N VAL A 474 -19.02 3.41 -23.89
CA VAL A 474 -19.81 4.63 -24.17
C VAL A 474 -19.12 5.67 -25.05
#